data_AF-A0A2M9AAL5-F1
#
_entry.id   AF-A0A2M9AAL5-F1
#
_cell.length_a   1.000
_cell.length_b   1.000
_cell.length_c   1.000
_cell.angle_alpha   90.00
_cell.angle_beta   90.00
_cell.angle_gamma   90.00
#
_symmetry.space_group_name_H-M   'P 1'
#
loop_
_entity.id
_entity.type
_entity.pdbx_description
1 polymer ?
#
loop_
_entity_poly.entity_id
_entity_poly.type
_entity_poly.pdbx_seq_one_letter_code
_entity_poly.pdbx_strand_id
1 'polypeptide(L)'
;MDLRKKASPVQILGESLLRFRLIFLVIFAVLYVIFARDFSSTFAYILGAGESLAQTIASWTDKGVAEADYPFLIAVGALFVVLFVMRLWLGKIRNALSFLFSTLFISALALALNEVEETVAYVFLGFLLLSMILFFVVRVASFKALLPVLLASFFWISISAVVAIPFFVGVSFVVFALADMLAVSLDTGAELKKGTPVSGSLVSSFCKAFLPSVISTVLLGGLNGYFYHSCIPIWMAIAFPVISLALFLLVEFPVMSFAPMSKMRAAHRSMKV
;
A
#
# COMPACT_ATOMS: atom_id res chain seq x y z
N MET A 1 38.39 -12.18 -12.12
CA MET A 1 37.34 -11.34 -12.73
C MET A 1 36.01 -12.02 -12.40
N ASP A 2 35.40 -11.64 -11.27
CA ASP A 2 34.19 -12.32 -10.78
C ASP A 2 33.06 -12.14 -11.78
N LEU A 3 32.49 -13.27 -12.20
CA LEU A 3 31.30 -13.37 -13.03
C LEU A 3 30.16 -12.61 -12.34
N ARG A 4 29.93 -11.36 -12.76
CA ARG A 4 28.77 -10.58 -12.35
C ARG A 4 27.53 -11.40 -12.73
N LYS A 5 26.88 -12.03 -11.75
CA LYS A 5 25.60 -12.74 -11.94
C LYS A 5 24.69 -11.86 -12.78
N LYS A 6 24.14 -12.42 -13.85
CA LYS A 6 23.21 -11.72 -14.75
C LYS A 6 22.08 -11.13 -13.91
N ALA A 7 21.83 -9.84 -14.06
CA ALA A 7 20.77 -9.15 -13.32
C ALA A 7 19.43 -9.84 -13.59
N SER A 8 18.64 -10.07 -12.54
CA SER A 8 17.31 -10.67 -12.70
C SER A 8 16.37 -9.69 -13.42
N PRO A 9 15.32 -10.17 -14.11
CA PRO A 9 14.34 -9.29 -14.74
C PRO A 9 13.72 -8.28 -13.79
N VAL A 10 13.43 -8.70 -12.55
CA VAL A 10 12.89 -7.81 -11.49
C VAL A 10 13.90 -6.74 -11.08
N GLN A 11 15.19 -7.07 -11.04
CA GLN A 11 16.23 -6.08 -10.77
C GLN A 11 16.32 -5.06 -11.90
N ILE A 12 16.28 -5.50 -13.15
CA ILE A 12 16.28 -4.62 -14.34
C ILE A 12 15.07 -3.68 -14.31
N LEU A 13 13.89 -4.21 -13.94
CA LEU A 13 12.68 -3.41 -13.74
C LEU A 13 12.89 -2.35 -12.66
N GLY A 14 13.35 -2.74 -11.46
CA GLY A 14 13.60 -1.80 -10.36
C GLY A 14 14.62 -0.71 -10.71
N GLU A 15 15.71 -1.07 -11.40
CA GLU A 15 16.69 -0.10 -11.91
C GLU A 15 16.08 0.84 -12.95
N SER A 16 15.23 0.33 -13.83
CA SER A 16 14.52 1.14 -14.84
C SER A 16 13.54 2.11 -14.18
N LEU A 17 12.80 1.66 -13.15
CA LEU A 17 11.90 2.51 -12.37
C LEU A 17 12.65 3.67 -11.72
N LEU A 18 13.84 3.41 -11.17
CA LEU A 18 14.67 4.46 -10.59
C LEU A 18 15.19 5.46 -11.63
N ARG A 19 15.43 5.04 -12.88
CA ARG A 19 15.89 5.94 -13.95
C ARG A 19 14.77 6.85 -14.44
N PHE A 20 13.57 6.31 -14.60
CA PHE A 20 12.41 7.03 -15.16
C PHE A 20 11.49 7.63 -14.08
N ARG A 21 11.87 7.56 -12.80
CA ARG A 21 11.06 8.01 -11.66
C ARG A 21 10.42 9.38 -11.83
N LEU A 22 11.14 10.37 -12.37
CA LEU A 22 10.60 11.72 -12.56
C LEU A 22 9.45 11.74 -13.57
N ILE A 23 9.58 11.00 -14.67
CA ILE A 23 8.54 10.92 -15.71
C ILE A 23 7.26 10.33 -15.11
N PHE A 24 7.39 9.26 -14.31
CA PHE A 24 6.22 8.65 -13.65
C PHE A 24 5.55 9.60 -12.67
N LEU A 25 6.31 10.38 -11.90
CA LEU A 25 5.73 11.38 -10.99
C LEU A 25 5.02 12.51 -11.73
N VAL A 26 5.55 12.96 -12.88
CA VAL A 26 4.89 13.98 -13.69
C VAL A 26 3.58 13.44 -14.27
N ILE A 27 3.59 12.22 -14.82
CA ILE A 27 2.38 11.56 -15.31
C ILE A 27 1.36 11.40 -14.17
N PHE A 28 1.80 10.93 -13.01
CA PHE A 28 0.95 10.79 -11.83
C PHE A 28 0.34 12.12 -11.40
N ALA A 29 1.11 13.21 -11.35
CA ALA A 29 0.59 14.53 -10.99
C ALA A 29 -0.50 15.01 -11.96
N VAL A 30 -0.32 14.78 -13.26
CA VAL A 30 -1.34 15.09 -14.27
C VAL A 30 -2.60 14.26 -14.05
N LEU A 31 -2.46 12.94 -13.85
CA LEU A 31 -3.59 12.04 -13.57
C LEU A 31 -4.30 12.43 -12.28
N TYR A 32 -3.55 12.80 -11.23
CA TYR A 32 -4.08 13.22 -9.95
C TYR A 32 -4.99 14.45 -10.11
N VAL A 33 -4.57 15.46 -10.88
CA VAL A 33 -5.39 16.65 -11.18
C VAL A 33 -6.63 16.32 -12.02
N ILE A 34 -6.62 15.24 -12.79
CA ILE A 34 -7.77 14.80 -13.59
C ILE A 34 -8.79 14.04 -12.72
N PHE A 35 -8.33 13.09 -11.91
CA PHE A 35 -9.20 12.17 -11.16
C PHE A 35 -9.56 12.67 -9.76
N ALA A 36 -8.72 13.48 -9.12
CA ALA A 36 -8.97 14.01 -7.77
C ALA A 36 -9.53 15.44 -7.79
N ARG A 37 -10.35 15.78 -8.80
CA ARG A 37 -10.99 17.10 -8.89
C ARG A 37 -12.07 17.31 -7.84
N ASP A 38 -12.82 16.26 -7.56
CA ASP A 38 -13.96 16.30 -6.65
C ASP A 38 -13.58 15.72 -5.28
N PHE A 39 -12.99 16.58 -4.44
CA PHE A 39 -12.62 16.23 -3.07
C PHE A 39 -13.83 15.82 -2.22
N SER A 40 -15.01 16.36 -2.50
CA SER A 40 -16.24 16.03 -1.74
C SER A 40 -16.61 14.57 -1.95
N SER A 41 -16.60 14.10 -3.21
CA SER A 41 -16.84 12.68 -3.52
C SER A 41 -15.83 11.74 -2.86
N THR A 42 -14.55 12.12 -2.83
CA THR A 42 -13.48 11.32 -2.21
C THR A 42 -13.66 11.23 -0.69
N PHE A 43 -13.98 12.33 -0.01
CA PHE A 43 -14.19 12.31 1.44
C PHE A 43 -15.48 11.60 1.84
N ALA A 44 -16.57 11.78 1.09
CA ALA A 44 -17.80 11.02 1.27
C ALA A 44 -17.54 9.51 1.12
N TYR A 45 -16.66 9.11 0.19
CA TYR A 45 -16.26 7.71 0.04
C TYR A 45 -15.52 7.17 1.27
N ILE A 46 -14.63 7.96 1.86
CA ILE A 46 -13.87 7.56 3.07
C ILE A 46 -14.83 7.36 4.25
N LEU A 47 -15.80 8.25 4.41
CA LEU A 47 -16.81 8.17 5.47
C LEU A 47 -17.73 6.97 5.30
N GLY A 48 -18.24 6.77 4.08
CA GLY A 48 -19.06 5.60 3.77
C GLY A 48 -18.32 4.28 4.02
N ALA A 49 -17.00 4.26 3.83
CA ALA A 49 -16.18 3.12 4.20
C ALA A 49 -16.07 2.90 5.72
N GLY A 50 -15.92 3.99 6.51
CA GLY A 50 -15.92 3.94 7.97
C GLY A 50 -17.26 3.44 8.53
N GLU A 51 -18.37 4.00 8.04
CA GLU A 51 -19.72 3.59 8.41
C GLU A 51 -20.00 2.14 8.05
N SER A 52 -19.65 1.72 6.83
CA SER A 52 -19.83 0.34 6.37
C SER A 52 -19.03 -0.66 7.22
N LEU A 53 -17.80 -0.30 7.62
CA LEU A 53 -17.00 -1.11 8.53
C LEU A 53 -17.64 -1.19 9.93
N ALA A 54 -18.08 -0.06 10.47
CA ALA A 54 -18.72 0.01 11.79
C ALA A 54 -20.01 -0.82 11.83
N GLN A 55 -20.87 -0.71 10.81
CA GLN A 55 -22.08 -1.50 10.67
C GLN A 55 -21.78 -3.00 10.56
N THR A 56 -20.72 -3.37 9.84
CA THR A 56 -20.30 -4.76 9.71
C THR A 56 -19.86 -5.33 11.07
N ILE A 57 -19.06 -4.60 11.85
CA ILE A 57 -18.65 -5.00 13.19
C ILE A 57 -19.84 -5.09 14.15
N ALA A 58 -20.75 -4.11 14.11
CA ALA A 58 -21.96 -4.11 14.93
C ALA A 58 -22.84 -5.33 14.62
N SER A 59 -23.01 -5.67 13.33
CA SER A 59 -23.77 -6.84 12.90
C SER A 59 -23.25 -8.15 13.49
N TRP A 60 -21.93 -8.27 13.68
CA TRP A 60 -21.30 -9.44 14.29
C TRP A 60 -21.54 -9.52 15.79
N THR A 61 -21.65 -8.35 16.45
CA THR A 61 -21.86 -8.26 17.89
C THR A 61 -23.32 -8.52 18.25
N ASP A 62 -24.26 -7.99 17.46
CA ASP A 62 -25.70 -8.08 17.75
C ASP A 62 -26.34 -9.40 17.31
N LYS A 63 -26.00 -9.93 16.13
CA LYS A 63 -26.60 -11.16 15.57
C LYS A 63 -25.79 -12.42 15.85
N GLY A 64 -24.61 -12.27 16.44
CA GLY A 64 -23.60 -13.30 16.50
C GLY A 64 -22.99 -13.60 15.13
N VAL A 65 -21.75 -14.11 15.12
CA VAL A 65 -20.98 -14.39 13.88
C VAL A 65 -21.68 -15.41 12.96
N ALA A 66 -22.65 -16.18 13.47
CA ALA A 66 -23.32 -17.25 12.74
C ALA A 66 -24.41 -16.77 11.75
N GLU A 67 -25.00 -15.58 11.94
CA GLU A 67 -26.10 -15.08 11.09
C GLU A 67 -25.69 -13.99 10.08
N ALA A 68 -24.47 -13.45 10.19
CA ALA A 68 -23.96 -12.42 9.28
C ALA A 68 -23.00 -13.01 8.23
N ASP A 69 -23.43 -13.07 6.97
CA ASP A 69 -22.60 -13.27 5.76
C ASP A 69 -21.42 -14.26 5.92
N TYR A 70 -21.71 -15.41 6.54
CA TYR A 70 -20.75 -16.42 6.96
C TYR A 70 -19.75 -16.85 5.86
N PRO A 71 -20.14 -17.02 4.58
CA PRO A 71 -19.21 -17.39 3.51
C PRO A 71 -18.18 -16.30 3.20
N PHE A 72 -18.57 -15.02 3.25
CA PHE A 72 -17.68 -13.90 3.01
C PHE A 72 -16.65 -13.77 4.14
N LEU A 73 -17.10 -13.87 5.39
CA LEU A 73 -16.22 -13.78 6.56
C LEU A 73 -15.16 -14.90 6.57
N ILE A 74 -15.58 -16.15 6.29
CA ILE A 74 -14.64 -17.28 6.17
C ILE A 74 -13.65 -17.03 5.04
N ALA A 75 -14.10 -16.55 3.88
CA ALA A 75 -13.22 -16.33 2.74
C ALA A 75 -12.22 -15.19 2.99
N VAL A 76 -12.64 -14.10 3.63
CA VAL A 76 -11.76 -12.99 4.04
C VAL A 76 -10.75 -13.46 5.09
N GLY A 77 -11.20 -14.22 6.10
CA GLY A 77 -10.33 -14.78 7.14
C GLY A 77 -9.31 -15.77 6.56
N ALA A 78 -9.75 -16.67 5.68
CA ALA A 78 -8.88 -17.61 4.98
C ALA A 78 -7.86 -16.89 4.10
N LEU A 79 -8.30 -15.88 3.32
CA LEU A 79 -7.39 -15.07 2.51
C LEU A 79 -6.37 -14.35 3.39
N PHE A 80 -6.79 -13.76 4.51
CA PHE A 80 -5.89 -13.09 5.44
C PHE A 80 -4.79 -14.04 5.94
N VAL A 81 -5.15 -15.26 6.35
CA VAL A 81 -4.19 -16.29 6.78
C VAL A 81 -3.26 -16.69 5.63
N VAL A 82 -3.79 -16.96 4.45
CA VAL A 82 -2.99 -17.33 3.26
C VAL A 82 -2.00 -16.23 2.93
N LEU A 83 -2.44 -14.97 2.91
CA LEU A 83 -1.58 -13.82 2.60
C LEU A 83 -0.54 -13.57 3.69
N PHE A 84 -0.89 -13.73 4.96
CA PHE A 84 0.05 -13.65 6.06
C PHE A 84 1.15 -14.71 5.95
N VAL A 85 0.78 -15.98 5.75
CA VAL A 85 1.72 -17.10 5.59
C VAL A 85 2.59 -16.92 4.33
N MET A 86 1.99 -16.52 3.22
CA MET A 86 2.71 -16.24 1.98
C MET A 86 3.73 -15.10 2.15
N ARG A 87 3.35 -14.02 2.82
CA ARG A 87 4.25 -12.88 3.10
C ARG A 87 5.36 -13.28 4.05
N LEU A 88 5.09 -14.15 5.01
CA LEU A 88 6.09 -14.72 5.90
C LEU A 88 7.11 -15.58 5.13
N TRP A 89 6.63 -16.43 4.22
CA TRP A 89 7.47 -17.34 3.45
C TRP A 89 8.33 -16.62 2.39
N LEU A 90 7.72 -15.76 1.58
CA LEU A 90 8.39 -15.06 0.48
C LEU A 90 9.14 -13.79 0.94
N GLY A 91 8.53 -13.02 1.85
CA GLY A 91 9.00 -11.69 2.26
C GLY A 91 9.67 -11.63 3.64
N LYS A 92 9.74 -12.76 4.36
CA LYS A 92 10.22 -12.86 5.76
C LYS A 92 9.30 -12.15 6.76
N ILE A 93 9.70 -12.23 8.04
CA ILE A 93 8.92 -11.71 9.18
C ILE A 93 8.54 -10.23 9.05
N ARG A 94 9.39 -9.39 8.45
CA ARG A 94 9.10 -7.95 8.31
C ARG A 94 7.94 -7.67 7.36
N ASN A 95 7.82 -8.44 6.29
CA ASN A 95 6.73 -8.27 5.33
C ASN A 95 5.40 -8.72 5.96
N ALA A 96 5.41 -9.84 6.67
CA ALA A 96 4.24 -10.32 7.43
C ALA A 96 3.80 -9.32 8.52
N LEU A 97 4.74 -8.75 9.29
CA LEU A 97 4.44 -7.73 10.29
C LEU A 97 3.91 -6.42 9.67
N SER A 98 4.44 -6.02 8.51
CA SER A 98 3.96 -4.84 7.78
C SER A 98 2.50 -5.03 7.36
N PHE A 99 2.13 -6.23 6.92
CA PHE A 99 0.76 -6.58 6.57
C PHE A 99 -0.19 -6.56 7.77
N LEU A 100 0.20 -7.16 8.91
CA LEU A 100 -0.58 -7.11 10.15
C LEU A 100 -0.79 -5.66 10.60
N PHE A 101 0.29 -4.89 10.66
CA PHE A 101 0.24 -3.50 11.07
C PHE A 101 -0.68 -2.68 10.16
N SER A 102 -0.56 -2.85 8.84
CA SER A 102 -1.36 -2.08 7.87
C SER A 102 -2.84 -2.41 7.99
N THR A 103 -3.17 -3.70 8.17
CA THR A 103 -4.57 -4.11 8.35
C THR A 103 -5.16 -3.51 9.61
N LEU A 104 -4.45 -3.62 10.74
CA LEU A 104 -4.90 -3.05 12.01
C LEU A 104 -5.00 -1.52 11.97
N PHE A 105 -4.00 -0.87 11.38
CA PHE A 105 -3.93 0.59 11.32
C PHE A 105 -5.04 1.19 10.46
N ILE A 106 -5.27 0.66 9.25
CA ILE A 106 -6.32 1.16 8.35
C ILE A 106 -7.71 0.86 8.91
N SER A 107 -7.93 -0.33 9.49
CA SER A 107 -9.20 -0.65 10.14
C SER A 107 -9.47 0.27 11.34
N ALA A 108 -8.46 0.52 12.18
CA ALA A 108 -8.59 1.44 13.31
C ALA A 108 -8.85 2.88 12.83
N LEU A 109 -8.19 3.32 11.76
CA LEU A 109 -8.40 4.63 11.18
C LEU A 109 -9.81 4.77 10.59
N ALA A 110 -10.31 3.75 9.88
CA ALA A 110 -11.66 3.75 9.34
C ALA A 110 -12.72 3.84 10.45
N LEU A 111 -12.51 3.18 11.59
CA LEU A 111 -13.40 3.29 12.75
C LEU A 111 -13.31 4.65 13.44
N ALA A 112 -12.11 5.22 13.54
CA ALA A 112 -11.90 6.52 14.18
C ALA A 112 -12.47 7.70 13.37
N LEU A 113 -12.64 7.55 12.06
CA LEU A 113 -13.18 8.57 11.16
C LEU A 113 -14.70 8.53 11.03
N ASN A 114 -15.38 7.63 11.75
CA ASN A 114 -16.84 7.56 11.75
C ASN A 114 -17.44 8.85 12.34
N GLU A 115 -18.58 9.30 11.82
CA GLU A 115 -19.50 10.32 12.38
C GLU A 115 -19.32 11.82 12.03
N VAL A 116 -18.19 12.32 11.48
CA VAL A 116 -18.08 13.78 11.16
C VAL A 116 -17.41 14.10 9.83
N GLU A 117 -18.20 14.52 8.84
CA GLU A 117 -17.77 14.86 7.47
C GLU A 117 -16.61 15.87 7.41
N GLU A 118 -16.74 16.98 8.13
CA GLU A 118 -15.74 18.05 8.10
C GLU A 118 -14.40 17.62 8.71
N THR A 119 -14.42 16.71 9.68
CA THR A 119 -13.19 16.26 10.35
C THR A 119 -12.31 15.41 9.45
N VAL A 120 -12.86 14.67 8.47
CA VAL A 120 -12.07 13.80 7.60
C VAL A 120 -11.12 14.61 6.72
N ALA A 121 -11.56 15.75 6.20
CA ALA A 121 -10.72 16.62 5.41
C ALA A 121 -9.56 17.20 6.24
N TYR A 122 -9.84 17.66 7.47
CA TYR A 122 -8.80 18.19 8.38
C TYR A 122 -7.82 17.10 8.83
N VAL A 123 -8.32 15.91 9.15
CA VAL A 123 -7.50 14.77 9.54
C VAL A 123 -6.61 14.35 8.38
N PHE A 124 -7.14 14.26 7.16
CA PHE A 124 -6.35 13.95 5.97
C PHE A 124 -5.27 15.00 5.71
N LEU A 125 -5.61 16.30 5.76
CA LEU A 125 -4.63 17.37 5.59
C LEU A 125 -3.55 17.32 6.69
N GLY A 126 -3.95 17.07 7.94
CA GLY A 126 -3.04 16.88 9.06
C GLY A 126 -2.08 15.72 8.84
N PHE A 127 -2.59 14.56 8.39
CA PHE A 127 -1.76 13.40 8.03
C PHE A 127 -0.84 13.68 6.84
N LEU A 128 -1.31 14.44 5.84
CA LEU A 128 -0.49 14.83 4.69
C LEU A 128 0.69 15.70 5.13
N LEU A 129 0.42 16.76 5.91
CA LEU A 129 1.46 17.65 6.43
C LEU A 129 2.42 16.90 7.35
N LEU A 130 1.90 16.07 8.26
CA LEU A 130 2.70 15.25 9.16
C LEU A 130 3.57 14.27 8.36
N SER A 131 3.01 13.55 7.40
CA SER A 131 3.76 12.61 6.55
C SER A 131 4.86 13.33 5.77
N MET A 132 4.61 14.57 5.28
CA MET A 132 5.61 15.38 4.61
C MET A 132 6.76 15.78 5.55
N ILE A 133 6.44 16.24 6.78
CA ILE A 133 7.46 16.57 7.79
C ILE A 133 8.30 15.33 8.13
N LEU A 134 7.64 14.20 8.41
CA LEU A 134 8.30 12.93 8.71
C LEU A 134 9.17 12.46 7.52
N PHE A 135 8.70 12.67 6.29
CA PHE A 135 9.39 12.34 5.05
C PHE A 135 10.69 13.13 4.84
N PHE A 136 10.83 14.35 5.35
CA PHE A 136 12.09 15.10 5.24
C PHE A 136 12.96 15.04 6.51
N VAL A 137 12.35 15.09 7.68
CA VAL A 137 13.06 15.29 8.95
C VAL A 137 13.53 13.99 9.59
N VAL A 138 12.66 12.96 9.63
CA VAL A 138 12.91 11.79 10.48
C VAL A 138 13.89 10.81 9.83
N ARG A 139 14.87 10.32 10.60
CA ARG A 139 15.91 9.38 10.12
C ARG A 139 15.50 7.92 10.28
N VAL A 140 14.25 7.59 9.95
CA VAL A 140 13.74 6.21 10.01
C VAL A 140 13.02 5.94 8.69
N ALA A 141 13.38 4.82 8.05
CA ALA A 141 12.90 4.49 6.72
C ALA A 141 11.38 4.27 6.68
N SER A 142 10.78 3.67 7.71
CA SER A 142 9.33 3.41 7.77
C SER A 142 8.50 4.69 7.66
N PHE A 143 8.93 5.78 8.29
CA PHE A 143 8.24 7.07 8.17
C PHE A 143 8.33 7.67 6.76
N LYS A 144 9.35 7.30 5.97
CA LYS A 144 9.44 7.72 4.56
C LYS A 144 8.42 7.02 3.67
N ALA A 145 7.82 5.90 4.11
CA ALA A 145 6.76 5.21 3.38
C ALA A 145 5.40 5.92 3.47
N LEU A 146 5.19 6.76 4.50
CA LEU A 146 3.87 7.35 4.75
C LEU A 146 3.42 8.29 3.62
N LEU A 147 4.31 9.18 3.16
CA LEU A 147 3.99 10.12 2.09
C LEU A 147 3.63 9.43 0.76
N PRO A 148 4.44 8.49 0.20
CA PRO A 148 4.08 7.78 -1.02
C PRO A 148 2.76 7.05 -0.90
N VAL A 149 2.55 6.34 0.22
CA VAL A 149 1.32 5.58 0.47
C VAL A 149 0.13 6.52 0.54
N LEU A 150 0.23 7.64 1.25
CA LEU A 150 -0.89 8.58 1.40
C LEU A 150 -1.29 9.18 0.05
N LEU A 151 -0.32 9.58 -0.79
CA LEU A 151 -0.58 10.10 -2.13
C LEU A 151 -1.24 9.06 -3.04
N ALA A 152 -0.70 7.84 -3.07
CA ALA A 152 -1.25 6.75 -3.87
C ALA A 152 -2.63 6.31 -3.37
N SER A 153 -2.81 6.24 -2.05
CA SER A 153 -4.09 5.85 -1.42
C SER A 153 -5.17 6.89 -1.68
N PHE A 154 -4.87 8.19 -1.57
CA PHE A 154 -5.85 9.22 -1.89
C PHE A 154 -6.25 9.20 -3.37
N PHE A 155 -5.28 9.01 -4.26
CA PHE A 155 -5.56 8.84 -5.68
C PHE A 155 -6.43 7.61 -5.96
N TRP A 156 -6.10 6.48 -5.32
CA TRP A 156 -6.86 5.24 -5.43
C TRP A 156 -8.31 5.37 -4.92
N ILE A 157 -8.49 6.03 -3.78
CA ILE A 157 -9.82 6.33 -3.22
C ILE A 157 -10.59 7.27 -4.16
N SER A 158 -9.93 8.26 -4.77
CA SER A 158 -10.56 9.17 -5.72
C SER A 158 -11.06 8.43 -6.97
N ILE A 159 -10.27 7.51 -7.53
CA ILE A 159 -10.73 6.62 -8.62
C ILE A 159 -11.92 5.79 -8.13
N SER A 160 -11.84 5.25 -6.91
CA SER A 160 -12.89 4.40 -6.35
C SER A 160 -14.22 5.13 -6.17
N ALA A 161 -14.17 6.40 -5.77
CA ALA A 161 -15.33 7.29 -5.67
C ALA A 161 -15.95 7.56 -7.05
N VAL A 162 -15.14 7.92 -8.05
CA VAL A 162 -15.61 8.19 -9.42
C VAL A 162 -16.24 6.95 -10.07
N VAL A 163 -15.69 5.78 -9.78
CA VAL A 163 -16.13 4.51 -10.36
C VAL A 163 -17.23 3.84 -9.52
N ALA A 164 -17.59 4.40 -8.37
CA ALA A 164 -18.58 3.87 -7.42
C ALA A 164 -18.28 2.42 -6.99
N ILE A 165 -17.01 2.14 -6.68
CA ILE A 165 -16.56 0.83 -6.21
C ILE A 165 -17.10 0.57 -4.79
N PRO A 166 -17.46 -0.67 -4.42
CA PRO A 166 -17.75 -1.00 -3.02
C PRO A 166 -16.60 -0.62 -2.07
N PHE A 167 -16.93 -0.01 -0.94
CA PHE A 167 -15.96 0.54 0.01
C PHE A 167 -14.89 -0.46 0.45
N PHE A 168 -15.29 -1.69 0.80
CA PHE A 168 -14.38 -2.77 1.21
C PHE A 168 -13.31 -3.07 0.16
N VAL A 169 -13.69 -3.06 -1.13
CA VAL A 169 -12.75 -3.30 -2.23
C VAL A 169 -11.74 -2.17 -2.29
N GLY A 170 -12.20 -0.91 -2.28
CA GLY A 170 -11.30 0.26 -2.28
C GLY A 170 -10.32 0.26 -1.10
N VAL A 171 -10.81 0.08 0.13
CA VAL A 171 -9.98 0.09 1.35
C VAL A 171 -9.01 -1.09 1.40
N SER A 172 -9.42 -2.27 0.91
CA SER A 172 -8.54 -3.44 0.90
C SER A 172 -7.23 -3.18 0.15
N PHE A 173 -7.27 -2.53 -1.02
CA PHE A 173 -6.05 -2.19 -1.75
C PHE A 173 -5.19 -1.12 -1.04
N VAL A 174 -5.80 -0.21 -0.27
CA VAL A 174 -5.07 0.75 0.58
C VAL A 174 -4.28 0.02 1.68
N VAL A 175 -4.86 -1.02 2.29
CA VAL A 175 -4.15 -1.88 3.25
C VAL A 175 -2.90 -2.50 2.62
N PHE A 176 -3.01 -3.02 1.38
CA PHE A 176 -1.87 -3.64 0.69
C PHE A 176 -0.82 -2.64 0.24
N ALA A 177 -1.23 -1.47 -0.25
CA ALA A 177 -0.33 -0.37 -0.58
C ALA A 177 0.54 0.02 0.62
N LEU A 178 -0.08 0.21 1.80
CA LEU A 178 0.64 0.48 3.03
C LEU A 178 1.57 -0.67 3.42
N ALA A 179 1.09 -1.92 3.33
CA ALA A 179 1.87 -3.10 3.69
C ALA A 179 3.12 -3.27 2.82
N ASP A 180 2.99 -3.09 1.51
CA ASP A 180 4.07 -3.24 0.54
C ASP A 180 5.13 -2.15 0.72
N MET A 181 4.71 -0.90 0.91
CA MET A 181 5.65 0.20 1.14
C MET A 181 6.32 0.17 2.51
N LEU A 182 5.61 -0.27 3.55
CA LEU A 182 6.24 -0.55 4.84
C LEU A 182 7.27 -1.67 4.72
N ALA A 183 6.97 -2.76 4.00
CA ALA A 183 7.94 -3.83 3.79
C ALA A 183 9.19 -3.33 3.04
N VAL A 184 9.01 -2.59 1.93
CA VAL A 184 10.11 -1.99 1.16
C VAL A 184 10.94 -1.06 2.02
N SER A 185 10.29 -0.20 2.82
CA SER A 185 10.98 0.79 3.65
C SER A 185 11.78 0.16 4.79
N LEU A 186 11.22 -0.83 5.48
CA LEU A 186 11.89 -1.55 6.57
C LEU A 186 13.13 -2.30 6.06
N ASP A 187 13.01 -2.96 4.91
CA ASP A 187 14.13 -3.64 4.29
C ASP A 187 15.19 -2.68 3.78
N THR A 188 14.78 -1.54 3.20
CA THR A 188 15.71 -0.50 2.75
C THR A 188 16.49 0.06 3.93
N GLY A 189 15.80 0.39 5.03
CA GLY A 189 16.44 0.83 6.27
C GLY A 189 17.44 -0.19 6.82
N ALA A 190 17.12 -1.48 6.75
CA ALA A 190 18.03 -2.52 7.20
C ALA A 190 19.25 -2.72 6.29
N GLU A 191 19.11 -2.57 4.98
CA GLU A 191 20.26 -2.63 4.06
C GLU A 191 21.15 -1.38 4.18
N LEU A 192 20.56 -0.20 4.40
CA LEU A 192 21.30 1.05 4.65
C LEU A 192 22.14 0.97 5.93
N LYS A 193 21.59 0.36 6.99
CA LYS A 193 22.32 0.09 8.24
C LYS A 193 23.55 -0.82 8.05
N LYS A 194 23.61 -1.61 6.97
CA LYS A 194 24.79 -2.42 6.62
C LYS A 194 25.82 -1.65 5.77
N GLY A 195 25.54 -0.40 5.41
CA GLY A 195 26.42 0.46 4.60
C GLY A 195 26.24 0.32 3.09
N THR A 196 25.19 -0.37 2.62
CA THR A 196 24.82 -0.48 1.19
C THR A 196 24.47 0.91 0.61
N PRO A 197 24.83 1.24 -0.65
CA PRO A 197 24.39 2.48 -1.28
C PRO A 197 22.87 2.57 -1.42
N VAL A 198 22.31 3.79 -1.37
CA VAL A 198 20.85 4.03 -1.35
C VAL A 198 20.13 3.37 -2.53
N SER A 199 20.63 3.56 -3.75
CA SER A 199 20.04 2.95 -4.94
C SER A 199 20.06 1.42 -4.88
N GLY A 200 21.18 0.84 -4.44
CA GLY A 200 21.31 -0.61 -4.24
C GLY A 200 20.37 -1.16 -3.16
N SER A 201 20.19 -0.43 -2.06
CA SER A 201 19.24 -0.83 -1.02
C SER A 201 17.79 -0.79 -1.50
N LEU A 202 17.40 0.24 -2.27
CA LEU A 202 16.04 0.36 -2.80
C LEU A 202 15.72 -0.76 -3.80
N VAL A 203 16.62 -1.01 -4.76
CA VAL A 203 16.42 -2.10 -5.75
C VAL A 203 16.40 -3.47 -5.07
N SER A 204 17.25 -3.69 -4.05
CA SER A 204 17.25 -4.95 -3.31
C SER A 204 15.95 -5.16 -2.54
N SER A 205 15.45 -4.13 -1.85
CA SER A 205 14.18 -4.20 -1.12
C SER A 205 12.99 -4.36 -2.07
N PHE A 206 13.01 -3.67 -3.20
CA PHE A 206 12.03 -3.83 -4.27
C PHE A 206 11.96 -5.29 -4.75
N CYS A 207 13.10 -5.91 -5.05
CA CYS A 207 13.14 -7.30 -5.49
C CYS A 207 12.55 -8.27 -4.46
N LYS A 208 12.71 -8.00 -3.16
CA LYS A 208 12.13 -8.81 -2.07
C LYS A 208 10.63 -8.61 -1.92
N ALA A 209 10.14 -7.39 -2.13
CA ALA A 209 8.73 -7.04 -1.97
C ALA A 209 7.88 -7.32 -3.22
N PHE A 210 8.50 -7.33 -4.41
CA PHE A 210 7.79 -7.40 -5.68
C PHE A 210 6.90 -8.65 -5.82
N LEU A 211 7.46 -9.85 -5.62
CA LEU A 211 6.68 -11.08 -5.77
C LEU A 211 5.55 -11.20 -4.72
N PRO A 212 5.79 -10.96 -3.41
CA PRO A 212 4.72 -10.88 -2.43
C PRO A 212 3.62 -9.87 -2.78
N SER A 213 3.98 -8.71 -3.30
CA SER A 213 3.05 -7.66 -3.71
C SER A 213 2.17 -8.16 -4.86
N VAL A 214 2.76 -8.63 -5.96
CA VAL A 214 2.03 -9.15 -7.13
C VAL A 214 1.04 -10.25 -6.74
N ILE A 215 1.47 -11.24 -5.96
CA ILE A 215 0.60 -12.34 -5.55
C ILE A 215 -0.53 -11.82 -4.65
N SER A 216 -0.23 -10.93 -3.69
CA SER A 216 -1.25 -10.38 -2.79
C SER A 216 -2.33 -9.62 -3.56
N THR A 217 -1.91 -8.76 -4.48
CA THR A 217 -2.82 -7.90 -5.23
C THR A 217 -3.69 -8.71 -6.21
N VAL A 218 -3.13 -9.76 -6.82
CA VAL A 218 -3.90 -10.67 -7.70
C VAL A 218 -4.90 -11.50 -6.89
N LEU A 219 -4.49 -12.07 -5.76
CA LEU A 219 -5.41 -12.85 -4.91
C LEU A 219 -6.54 -11.98 -4.35
N LEU A 220 -6.22 -10.76 -3.92
CA LEU A 220 -7.22 -9.79 -3.47
C LEU A 220 -8.19 -9.42 -4.61
N GLY A 221 -7.67 -9.18 -5.81
CA GLY A 221 -8.49 -8.95 -7.00
C GLY A 221 -9.45 -10.09 -7.31
N GLY A 222 -8.94 -11.33 -7.28
CA GLY A 222 -9.75 -12.52 -7.49
C GLY A 222 -10.86 -12.68 -6.44
N LEU A 223 -10.55 -12.46 -5.16
CA LEU A 223 -11.53 -12.51 -4.09
C LEU A 223 -12.61 -11.44 -4.26
N ASN A 224 -12.20 -10.19 -4.49
CA ASN A 224 -13.12 -9.08 -4.70
C ASN A 224 -13.98 -9.29 -5.95
N GLY A 225 -13.39 -9.79 -7.04
CA GLY A 225 -14.11 -10.14 -8.26
C GLY A 225 -15.12 -11.26 -8.04
N TYR A 226 -14.84 -12.24 -7.18
CA TYR A 226 -15.77 -13.32 -6.84
C TYR A 226 -16.93 -12.84 -5.98
N PHE A 227 -16.69 -12.04 -4.93
CA PHE A 227 -17.76 -11.63 -4.01
C PHE A 227 -18.56 -10.42 -4.50
N TYR A 228 -17.96 -9.54 -5.30
CA TYR A 228 -18.61 -8.33 -5.80
C TYR A 228 -18.88 -8.37 -7.30
N HIS A 229 -18.98 -9.56 -7.91
CA HIS A 229 -19.21 -9.72 -9.35
C HIS A 229 -20.50 -9.06 -9.86
N SER A 230 -21.49 -8.87 -8.98
CA SER A 230 -22.78 -8.23 -9.28
C SER A 230 -22.69 -6.71 -9.28
N CYS A 231 -21.72 -6.15 -8.55
CA CYS A 231 -21.52 -4.70 -8.39
C CYS A 231 -20.34 -4.18 -9.24
N ILE A 232 -19.42 -5.06 -9.62
CA ILE A 232 -18.17 -4.72 -10.31
C ILE A 232 -18.15 -5.42 -11.67
N PRO A 233 -18.11 -4.68 -12.78
CA PRO A 233 -17.89 -5.26 -14.09
C PRO A 233 -16.64 -6.14 -14.13
N ILE A 234 -16.69 -7.27 -14.84
CA ILE A 234 -15.58 -8.24 -14.85
C ILE A 234 -14.23 -7.63 -15.26
N TRP A 235 -14.24 -6.64 -16.15
CA TRP A 235 -13.03 -5.95 -16.57
C TRP A 235 -12.41 -5.11 -15.46
N MET A 236 -13.22 -4.57 -14.54
CA MET A 236 -12.73 -3.83 -13.36
C MET A 236 -12.09 -4.77 -12.33
N ALA A 237 -12.62 -5.98 -12.17
CA ALA A 237 -12.00 -7.00 -11.31
C ALA A 237 -10.57 -7.36 -11.77
N ILE A 238 -10.28 -7.26 -13.07
CA ILE A 238 -8.95 -7.43 -13.65
C ILE A 238 -8.15 -6.12 -13.57
N ALA A 239 -8.78 -4.98 -13.85
CA ALA A 239 -8.10 -3.68 -13.88
C ALA A 239 -7.61 -3.23 -12.50
N PHE A 240 -8.34 -3.51 -11.42
CA PHE A 240 -8.00 -3.02 -10.08
C PHE A 240 -6.68 -3.56 -9.55
N PRO A 241 -6.38 -4.86 -9.65
CA PRO A 241 -5.06 -5.36 -9.30
C PRO A 241 -3.95 -4.71 -10.13
N VAL A 242 -4.20 -4.48 -11.42
CA VAL A 242 -3.24 -3.86 -12.33
C VAL A 242 -2.99 -2.40 -11.96
N ILE A 243 -4.05 -1.64 -11.64
CA ILE A 243 -3.92 -0.25 -11.21
C ILE A 243 -3.21 -0.17 -9.85
N SER A 244 -3.56 -1.02 -8.89
CA SER A 244 -2.88 -1.07 -7.59
C SER A 244 -1.39 -1.37 -7.74
N LEU A 245 -1.01 -2.35 -8.57
CA LEU A 245 0.40 -2.63 -8.90
C LEU A 245 1.05 -1.46 -9.64
N ALA A 246 0.33 -0.79 -10.54
CA ALA A 246 0.85 0.38 -11.24
C ALA A 246 1.10 1.53 -10.26
N LEU A 247 0.25 1.76 -9.26
CA LEU A 247 0.47 2.77 -8.23
C LEU A 247 1.70 2.44 -7.39
N PHE A 248 1.86 1.18 -6.95
CA PHE A 248 3.07 0.74 -6.25
C PHE A 248 4.34 0.99 -7.08
N LEU A 249 4.32 0.59 -8.36
CA LEU A 249 5.50 0.65 -9.24
C LEU A 249 5.83 2.05 -9.76
N LEU A 250 4.81 2.85 -10.10
CA LEU A 250 4.97 4.12 -10.81
C LEU A 250 4.83 5.34 -9.89
N VAL A 251 4.28 5.16 -8.69
CA VAL A 251 4.07 6.27 -7.75
C VAL A 251 4.84 6.01 -6.47
N GLU A 252 4.47 4.97 -5.74
CA GLU A 252 4.95 4.79 -4.37
C GLU A 252 6.46 4.54 -4.32
N PHE A 253 6.95 3.58 -5.11
CA PHE A 253 8.37 3.28 -5.20
C PHE A 253 9.20 4.47 -5.75
N PRO A 254 8.79 5.14 -6.84
CA PRO A 254 9.42 6.38 -7.30
C PRO A 254 9.47 7.49 -6.26
N VAL A 255 8.37 7.83 -5.59
CA VAL A 255 8.34 8.87 -4.53
C VAL A 255 9.31 8.49 -3.41
N MET A 256 9.27 7.24 -2.95
CA MET A 256 10.16 6.75 -1.90
C MET A 256 11.64 6.89 -2.27
N SER A 257 11.98 6.72 -3.56
CA SER A 257 13.37 6.86 -4.02
C SER A 257 13.94 8.28 -3.92
N PHE A 258 13.08 9.30 -3.79
CA PHE A 258 13.48 10.69 -3.53
C PHE A 258 13.67 11.00 -2.04
N ALA A 259 13.34 10.07 -1.14
CA ALA A 259 13.49 10.30 0.29
C ALA A 259 14.96 10.58 0.65
N PRO A 260 15.25 11.51 1.58
CA PRO A 260 16.60 11.80 2.04
C PRO A 260 17.14 10.65 2.90
N MET A 261 17.63 9.59 2.25
CA MET A 261 18.06 8.35 2.91
C MET A 261 19.55 8.26 3.23
N SER A 262 20.36 9.19 2.70
CA SER A 262 21.83 9.19 2.89
C SER A 262 22.23 9.21 4.37
N LYS A 263 21.47 9.94 5.20
CA LYS A 263 21.70 10.07 6.65
C LYS A 263 21.41 8.79 7.45
N MET A 264 20.79 7.77 6.85
CA MET A 264 20.48 6.49 7.49
C MET A 264 21.56 5.42 7.23
N ARG A 265 22.54 5.73 6.37
CA ARG A 265 23.60 4.79 5.99
C ARG A 265 24.67 4.74 7.08
N ALA A 266 25.12 3.53 7.43
CA ALA A 266 26.28 3.37 8.30
C ALA A 266 27.56 3.91 7.63
N ALA A 267 28.41 4.58 8.43
CA ALA A 267 29.67 5.18 7.94
C ALA A 267 30.64 4.14 7.37
N HIS A 268 30.63 2.92 7.92
CA HIS A 268 31.41 1.79 7.42
C HIS A 268 30.50 0.62 7.05
N ARG A 269 30.88 -0.11 6.00
CA ARG A 269 30.16 -1.30 5.55
C ARG A 269 30.47 -2.44 6.51
N SER A 270 29.44 -3.04 7.13
CA SER A 270 29.65 -4.27 7.88
C SER A 270 29.91 -5.39 6.87
N MET A 271 31.13 -5.89 6.78
CA MET A 271 31.39 -7.13 6.04
C MET A 271 30.80 -8.28 6.86
N LYS A 272 29.93 -9.09 6.23
CA LYS A 272 29.54 -10.37 6.83
C LYS A 272 30.75 -11.28 6.69
N VAL A 273 31.39 -11.60 7.82
CA VAL A 273 32.32 -12.73 7.96
C VAL A 273 31.52 -14.01 7.86
#